data_AF-A0A413PBL9-F1
#
_entry.id   AF-A0A413PBL9-F1
#
_cell.length_a   1.000
_cell.length_b   1.000
_cell.length_c   1.000
_cell.angle_alpha   90.00
_cell.angle_beta   90.00
_cell.angle_gamma   90.00
#
_symmetry.space_group_name_H-M   'P 1'
#
loop_
_entity.id
_entity.type
_entity.pdbx_description
1 polymer ?
#
loop_
_entity_poly.entity_id
_entity_poly.type
_entity_poly.pdbx_seq_one_letter_code
_entity_poly.pdbx_strand_id
1 'polypeptide(L)'
;AVRSEAGLNRFVMTPTKWIEQTNAIGIVSKAGRYGGETYAHSDIAMAFATWISPEFQLYIMKDYRRLKQDENSRFSLDWNLNRALSKVNYRIHTDAVKENLIPPELTPEQIAYTYASEADLLNVALFGQTAKQWKNNNPGKNGNVRDDANLNQLLVLANMESYNAILIEQGKSQSERLILLRNLAIRQMDTLVS
;
A
#
# COMPACT_ATOMS: atom_id res chain seq x y z
N ALA A 1 35.02 -31.59 25.92
CA ALA A 1 35.89 -30.60 26.60
C ALA A 1 35.10 -29.79 27.63
N VAL A 2 34.12 -28.95 27.26
CA VAL A 2 33.40 -28.09 28.21
C VAL A 2 32.61 -28.88 29.27
N ARG A 3 31.90 -29.95 28.88
CA ARG A 3 31.08 -30.77 29.78
C ARG A 3 31.90 -31.56 30.82
N SER A 4 33.15 -31.89 30.53
CA SER A 4 34.05 -32.61 31.45
C SER A 4 34.74 -31.69 32.46
N GLU A 5 34.74 -30.38 32.21
CA GLU A 5 35.30 -29.38 33.14
C GLU A 5 34.21 -28.65 33.94
N ALA A 6 32.95 -28.70 33.48
CA ALA A 6 31.81 -28.11 34.15
C ALA A 6 31.62 -28.68 35.56
N GLY A 7 31.71 -27.84 36.59
CA GLY A 7 31.57 -28.21 38.00
C GLY A 7 32.88 -28.31 38.79
N LEU A 8 34.04 -28.19 38.14
CA LEU A 8 35.31 -28.03 38.84
C LEU A 8 35.47 -26.59 39.33
N ASN A 9 35.95 -26.40 40.56
CA ASN A 9 36.21 -25.05 41.14
C ASN A 9 37.16 -24.17 40.28
N ARG A 10 37.90 -24.76 39.36
CA ARG A 10 38.82 -24.10 38.43
C ARG A 10 38.19 -23.75 37.07
N PHE A 11 36.94 -24.10 36.83
CA PHE A 11 36.30 -23.87 35.54
C PHE A 11 35.91 -22.40 35.40
N VAL A 12 36.66 -21.68 34.57
CA VAL A 12 36.35 -20.30 34.15
C VAL A 12 36.16 -20.30 32.63
N MET A 13 35.00 -19.84 32.17
CA MET A 13 34.68 -19.67 30.76
C MET A 13 34.74 -18.17 30.42
N THR A 14 35.85 -17.74 29.82
CA THR A 14 36.01 -16.35 29.35
C THR A 14 35.42 -16.17 27.95
N PRO A 15 35.01 -14.95 27.55
CA PRO A 15 34.52 -14.69 26.20
C PRO A 15 35.49 -15.15 25.09
N THR A 16 36.80 -14.94 25.28
CA THR A 16 37.84 -15.42 24.35
C THR A 16 37.85 -16.94 24.25
N LYS A 17 37.84 -17.65 25.39
CA LYS A 17 37.82 -19.13 25.42
C LYS A 17 36.54 -19.67 24.78
N TRP A 18 35.40 -19.01 24.97
CA TRP A 18 34.14 -19.36 24.30
C TRP A 18 34.24 -19.22 22.79
N ILE A 19 34.75 -18.09 22.29
CA ILE A 19 34.92 -17.84 20.84
C ILE A 19 35.82 -18.92 20.22
N GLU A 20 36.99 -19.19 20.83
CA GLU A 20 37.96 -20.16 20.31
C GLU A 20 37.44 -21.60 20.35
N GLN A 21 36.71 -22.00 21.38
CA GLN A 21 36.24 -23.38 21.54
C GLN A 21 34.97 -23.68 20.72
N THR A 22 34.14 -22.67 20.43
CA THR A 22 32.85 -22.86 19.76
C THR A 22 32.81 -22.29 18.35
N ASN A 23 33.85 -21.57 17.92
CA ASN A 23 33.84 -20.75 16.70
C ASN A 23 32.65 -19.78 16.67
N ALA A 24 32.35 -19.16 17.81
CA ALA A 24 31.22 -18.23 17.93
C ALA A 24 31.36 -17.04 16.97
N ILE A 25 30.30 -16.75 16.21
CA ILE A 25 30.21 -15.63 15.28
C ILE A 25 29.45 -14.48 15.96
N GLY A 26 29.87 -13.24 15.73
CA GLY A 26 29.18 -12.05 16.21
C GLY A 26 29.54 -11.62 17.63
N ILE A 27 30.51 -12.25 18.29
CA ILE A 27 31.12 -11.77 19.54
C ILE A 27 32.62 -11.61 19.29
N VAL A 28 33.18 -10.47 19.70
CA VAL A 28 34.60 -10.14 19.55
C VAL A 28 35.15 -9.71 20.89
N SER A 29 36.16 -10.42 21.38
CA SER A 29 36.88 -10.05 22.59
C SER A 29 38.26 -9.50 22.23
N LYS A 30 38.56 -8.27 22.66
CA LYS A 30 39.86 -7.62 22.45
C LYS A 30 40.48 -7.26 23.80
N ALA A 31 41.77 -7.58 23.97
CA ALA A 31 42.54 -7.16 25.13
C ALA A 31 42.92 -5.68 25.00
N GLY A 32 42.42 -4.83 25.91
CA GLY A 32 42.76 -3.41 26.02
C GLY A 32 43.68 -3.08 27.19
N ARG A 33 44.12 -1.82 27.29
CA ARG A 33 45.09 -1.34 28.30
C ARG A 33 44.57 -1.40 29.76
N TYR A 34 43.25 -1.48 29.95
CA TYR A 34 42.59 -1.46 31.28
C TYR A 34 41.65 -2.64 31.54
N GLY A 35 41.79 -3.73 30.78
CA GLY A 35 40.88 -4.89 30.83
C GLY A 35 40.32 -5.21 29.45
N GLY A 36 39.89 -6.46 29.25
CA GLY A 36 39.38 -6.92 27.96
C GLY A 36 37.97 -6.36 27.68
N GLU A 37 37.78 -5.78 26.51
CA GLU A 37 36.48 -5.31 26.02
C GLU A 37 35.85 -6.40 25.15
N THR A 38 34.60 -6.76 25.45
CA THR A 38 33.83 -7.73 24.65
C THR A 38 32.73 -6.98 23.92
N TYR A 39 32.77 -7.03 22.59
CA TYR A 39 31.78 -6.45 21.69
C TYR A 39 30.91 -7.56 21.11
N ALA A 40 29.66 -7.24 20.78
CA ALA A 40 28.76 -8.17 20.11
C ALA A 40 28.02 -7.46 18.97
N HIS A 41 27.56 -8.24 17.97
CA HIS A 41 26.62 -7.77 16.97
C HIS A 41 25.40 -7.14 17.66
N SER A 42 24.81 -6.10 17.06
CA SER A 42 23.71 -5.33 17.65
C SER A 42 22.59 -6.22 18.19
N ASP A 43 22.21 -7.25 17.43
CA ASP A 43 21.10 -8.13 17.80
C ASP A 43 21.44 -9.02 19.01
N ILE A 44 22.69 -9.49 19.09
CA ILE A 44 23.18 -10.30 20.22
C ILE A 44 23.28 -9.41 21.46
N ALA A 45 23.80 -8.19 21.31
CA ALA A 45 23.87 -7.20 22.39
C ALA A 45 22.46 -6.81 22.88
N MET A 46 21.52 -6.61 21.97
CA MET A 46 20.13 -6.23 22.28
C MET A 46 19.37 -7.36 22.98
N ALA A 47 19.58 -8.61 22.56
CA ALA A 47 19.04 -9.78 23.25
C ALA A 47 19.60 -9.91 24.68
N PHE A 48 20.90 -9.71 24.86
CA PHE A 48 21.54 -9.73 26.18
C PHE A 48 21.04 -8.58 27.08
N ALA A 49 20.93 -7.36 26.53
CA ALA A 49 20.40 -6.21 27.25
C ALA A 49 18.93 -6.41 27.67
N THR A 50 18.13 -7.05 26.81
CA THR A 50 16.73 -7.42 27.08
C THR A 50 16.64 -8.46 28.19
N TRP A 51 17.56 -9.43 28.21
CA TRP A 51 17.60 -10.46 29.26
C TRP A 51 18.00 -9.88 30.63
N ILE A 52 18.95 -8.93 30.66
CA ILE A 52 19.42 -8.31 31.90
C ILE A 52 18.44 -7.28 32.45
N SER A 53 17.82 -6.48 31.58
CA SER A 53 17.02 -5.33 31.98
C SER A 53 15.56 -5.47 31.53
N PRO A 54 14.63 -5.73 32.47
CA PRO A 54 13.20 -5.70 32.19
C PRO A 54 12.71 -4.33 31.66
N GLU A 55 13.38 -3.24 32.05
CA GLU A 55 13.09 -1.89 31.54
C GLU A 55 13.43 -1.78 30.05
N PHE A 56 14.61 -2.26 29.65
CA PHE A 56 15.02 -2.29 28.26
C PHE A 56 14.09 -3.17 27.42
N GLN A 57 13.69 -4.33 27.93
CA GLN A 57 12.68 -5.18 27.30
C GLN A 57 11.35 -4.44 27.07
N LEU A 58 10.87 -3.72 28.08
CA LEU A 58 9.63 -2.95 27.98
C LEU A 58 9.75 -1.84 26.93
N TYR A 59 10.90 -1.20 26.82
CA TYR A 59 11.16 -0.18 25.80
C TYR A 59 11.05 -0.75 24.39
N ILE A 60 11.71 -1.88 24.11
CA ILE A 60 11.62 -2.57 22.81
C ILE A 60 10.18 -2.97 22.50
N MET A 61 9.45 -3.51 23.48
CA MET A 61 8.05 -3.88 23.29
C MET A 61 7.14 -2.69 22.98
N LYS A 62 7.35 -1.55 23.66
CA LYS A 62 6.60 -0.31 23.40
C LYS A 62 6.90 0.22 22.01
N ASP A 63 8.17 0.25 21.61
CA ASP A 63 8.56 0.78 20.31
C ASP A 63 8.05 -0.11 19.17
N TYR A 64 8.11 -1.44 19.32
CA TYR A 64 7.49 -2.37 18.38
C TYR A 64 5.98 -2.15 18.23
N ARG A 65 5.26 -1.98 19.35
CA ARG A 65 3.81 -1.70 19.33
C ARG A 65 3.51 -0.36 18.64
N ARG A 66 4.30 0.68 18.92
CA ARG A 66 4.18 1.99 18.29
C ARG A 66 4.37 1.89 16.78
N LEU A 67 5.45 1.25 16.32
CA LEU A 67 5.71 1.04 14.90
C LEU A 67 4.56 0.28 14.21
N LYS A 68 4.01 -0.74 14.87
CA LYS A 68 2.85 -1.48 14.33
C LYS A 68 1.57 -0.65 14.27
N GLN A 69 1.34 0.23 15.24
CA GLN A 69 0.20 1.14 15.22
C GLN A 69 0.36 2.21 14.14
N ASP A 70 1.54 2.81 14.02
CA ASP A 70 1.85 3.82 13.00
C ASP A 70 1.68 3.23 11.59
N GLU A 71 2.19 2.03 11.36
CA GLU A 71 2.04 1.29 10.09
C GLU A 71 0.57 1.03 9.75
N ASN A 72 -0.20 0.46 10.69
CA ASN A 72 -1.63 0.22 10.48
C ASN A 72 -2.45 1.52 10.29
N SER A 73 -2.09 2.59 11.00
CA SER A 73 -2.77 3.88 10.88
C SER A 73 -2.54 4.51 9.50
N ARG A 74 -1.32 4.42 8.97
CA ARG A 74 -0.99 4.90 7.62
C ARG A 74 -1.72 4.13 6.54
N PHE A 75 -1.68 2.80 6.58
CA PHE A 75 -2.38 1.96 5.60
C PHE A 75 -3.90 2.19 5.61
N SER A 76 -4.49 2.33 6.81
CA SER A 76 -5.93 2.62 6.92
C SER A 76 -6.27 4.05 6.48
N LEU A 77 -5.41 5.04 6.75
CA LEU A 77 -5.61 6.42 6.32
C LEU A 77 -5.57 6.54 4.80
N ASP A 78 -4.57 5.97 4.14
CA ASP A 78 -4.43 6.01 2.67
C ASP A 78 -5.62 5.32 2.00
N TRP A 79 -6.04 4.17 2.53
CA TRP A 79 -7.21 3.45 2.01
C TRP A 79 -8.52 4.22 2.22
N ASN A 80 -8.70 4.84 3.39
CA ASN A 80 -9.87 5.67 3.68
C ASN A 80 -9.89 6.94 2.82
N LEU A 81 -8.75 7.57 2.59
CA LEU A 81 -8.61 8.74 1.74
C LEU A 81 -8.99 8.42 0.30
N ASN A 82 -8.45 7.33 -0.26
CA ASN A 82 -8.78 6.89 -1.60
C ASN A 82 -10.28 6.64 -1.76
N ARG A 83 -10.92 5.95 -0.80
CA ARG A 83 -12.37 5.75 -0.83
C ARG A 83 -13.14 7.08 -0.76
N ALA A 84 -12.73 7.98 0.12
CA ALA A 84 -13.38 9.27 0.27
C ALA A 84 -13.30 10.09 -1.03
N LEU A 85 -12.12 10.12 -1.66
CA LEU A 85 -11.90 10.76 -2.95
C LEU A 85 -12.76 10.13 -4.05
N SER A 86 -12.77 8.79 -4.19
CA SER A 86 -13.62 8.12 -5.17
C SER A 86 -15.11 8.42 -4.96
N LYS A 87 -15.58 8.47 -3.71
CA LYS A 87 -16.99 8.79 -3.42
C LYS A 87 -17.36 10.23 -3.79
N VAL A 88 -16.47 11.18 -3.50
CA VAL A 88 -16.67 12.59 -3.86
C VAL A 88 -16.65 12.76 -5.38
N ASN A 89 -15.67 12.16 -6.06
CA ASN A 89 -15.53 12.29 -7.52
C ASN A 89 -16.66 11.62 -8.27
N TYR A 90 -17.13 10.46 -7.80
CA TYR A 90 -18.33 9.82 -8.34
C TYR A 90 -19.53 10.76 -8.27
N ARG A 91 -19.74 11.43 -7.12
CA ARG A 91 -20.87 12.36 -6.96
C ARG A 91 -20.76 13.56 -7.89
N ILE A 92 -19.58 14.18 -7.96
CA ILE A 92 -19.31 15.31 -8.86
C ILE A 92 -19.60 14.92 -10.32
N HIS A 93 -19.14 13.74 -10.74
CA HIS A 93 -19.39 13.24 -12.09
C HIS A 93 -20.87 12.98 -12.35
N THR A 94 -21.56 12.28 -11.44
CA THR A 94 -22.99 12.00 -11.62
C THR A 94 -23.85 13.25 -11.62
N ASP A 95 -23.49 14.26 -10.82
CA ASP A 95 -24.19 15.54 -10.78
C ASP A 95 -24.00 16.28 -12.11
N ALA A 96 -22.78 16.34 -12.65
CA ALA A 96 -22.52 16.95 -13.96
C ALA A 96 -23.26 16.24 -15.10
N VAL A 97 -23.32 14.90 -15.10
CA VAL A 97 -24.12 14.12 -16.06
C VAL A 97 -25.60 14.48 -15.94
N LYS A 98 -26.12 14.52 -14.71
CA LYS A 98 -27.52 14.86 -14.44
C LYS A 98 -27.91 16.24 -14.93
N GLU A 99 -27.06 17.24 -14.68
CA GLU A 99 -27.38 18.65 -14.96
C GLU A 99 -27.23 19.01 -16.43
N ASN A 100 -26.33 18.35 -17.16
CA ASN A 100 -25.97 18.75 -18.53
C ASN A 100 -26.39 17.75 -19.61
N LEU A 101 -26.53 16.46 -19.27
CA LEU A 101 -26.77 15.40 -20.25
C LEU A 101 -28.14 14.74 -20.13
N ILE A 102 -28.91 15.04 -19.07
CA ILE A 102 -30.23 14.44 -18.83
C ILE A 102 -31.33 15.51 -19.00
N PRO A 103 -32.02 15.53 -20.15
CA PRO A 103 -33.25 16.30 -20.32
C PRO A 103 -34.34 15.90 -19.32
N PRO A 104 -35.19 16.86 -18.88
CA PRO A 104 -36.25 16.60 -17.90
C PRO A 104 -37.36 15.67 -18.40
N GLU A 105 -37.42 15.39 -19.71
CA GLU A 105 -38.49 14.64 -20.37
C GLU A 105 -38.16 13.15 -20.58
N LEU A 106 -36.99 12.68 -20.14
CA LEU A 106 -36.54 11.31 -20.37
C LEU A 106 -37.24 10.27 -19.48
N THR A 107 -37.42 9.06 -20.03
CA THR A 107 -37.89 7.92 -19.25
C THR A 107 -36.81 7.42 -18.29
N PRO A 108 -37.17 6.71 -17.19
CA PRO A 108 -36.19 6.12 -16.28
C PRO A 108 -35.18 5.19 -16.96
N GLU A 109 -35.59 4.48 -18.00
CA GLU A 109 -34.70 3.61 -18.79
C GLU A 109 -33.67 4.44 -19.57
N GLN A 110 -34.12 5.51 -20.25
CA GLN A 110 -33.24 6.42 -21.00
C GLN A 110 -32.21 7.09 -20.09
N ILE A 111 -32.64 7.50 -18.89
CA ILE A 111 -31.76 8.02 -17.84
C ILE A 111 -30.67 7.00 -17.48
N ALA A 112 -31.07 5.74 -17.25
CA ALA A 112 -30.13 4.67 -16.91
C ALA A 112 -29.12 4.40 -18.05
N TYR A 113 -29.55 4.45 -19.31
CA TYR A 113 -28.66 4.32 -20.46
C TYR A 113 -27.61 5.43 -20.52
N THR A 114 -27.98 6.68 -20.25
CA THR A 114 -27.02 7.80 -20.22
C THR A 114 -25.94 7.59 -19.15
N TYR A 115 -26.34 7.23 -17.92
CA TYR A 115 -25.36 6.94 -16.87
C TYR A 115 -24.46 5.74 -17.20
N ALA A 116 -25.04 4.66 -17.74
CA ALA A 116 -24.25 3.49 -18.14
C ALA A 116 -23.26 3.83 -19.26
N SER A 117 -23.68 4.63 -20.25
CA SER A 117 -22.81 5.10 -21.33
C SER A 117 -21.66 5.96 -20.83
N GLU A 118 -21.92 6.86 -19.87
CA GLU A 118 -20.89 7.73 -19.29
C GLU A 118 -19.92 6.94 -18.39
N ALA A 119 -20.40 5.91 -17.70
CA ALA A 119 -19.52 5.00 -16.96
C ALA A 119 -18.65 4.17 -17.90
N ASP A 120 -19.21 3.69 -19.03
CA ASP A 120 -18.45 2.94 -20.03
C ASP A 120 -17.42 3.81 -20.75
N LEU A 121 -17.67 5.10 -20.94
CA LEU A 121 -16.67 6.05 -21.45
C LEU A 121 -15.38 6.02 -20.63
N LEU A 122 -15.52 6.08 -19.30
CA LEU A 122 -14.39 6.02 -18.36
C LEU A 122 -13.71 4.65 -18.38
N ASN A 123 -14.49 3.57 -18.47
CA ASN A 123 -13.94 2.21 -18.56
C ASN A 123 -13.13 2.02 -19.86
N VAL A 124 -13.63 2.52 -20.99
CA VAL A 124 -12.93 2.47 -22.28
C VAL A 124 -11.68 3.34 -22.25
N ALA A 125 -11.75 4.55 -21.67
CA ALA A 125 -10.61 5.43 -21.54
C ALA A 125 -9.46 4.81 -20.73
N LEU A 126 -9.76 4.05 -19.67
CA LEU A 126 -8.74 3.43 -18.82
C LEU A 126 -8.34 2.03 -19.29
N PHE A 127 -9.32 1.14 -19.41
CA PHE A 127 -9.14 -0.30 -19.61
C PHE A 127 -9.28 -0.74 -21.06
N GLY A 128 -9.71 0.16 -21.97
CA GLY A 128 -9.87 -0.15 -23.40
C GLY A 128 -11.08 -1.02 -23.72
N GLN A 129 -12.00 -1.23 -22.78
CA GLN A 129 -13.17 -2.08 -22.96
C GLN A 129 -14.37 -1.59 -22.13
N THR A 130 -15.58 -1.92 -22.60
CA THR A 130 -16.83 -1.66 -21.86
C THR A 130 -17.07 -2.70 -20.77
N ALA A 131 -17.98 -2.42 -19.84
CA ALA A 131 -18.38 -3.37 -18.80
C ALA A 131 -18.91 -4.69 -19.40
N LYS A 132 -19.64 -4.61 -20.51
CA LYS A 132 -20.14 -5.79 -21.23
C LYS A 132 -19.01 -6.61 -21.86
N GLN A 133 -18.05 -5.96 -22.50
CA GLN A 133 -16.87 -6.64 -23.07
C GLN A 133 -16.04 -7.32 -21.97
N TRP A 134 -15.80 -6.63 -20.85
CA TRP A 134 -15.09 -7.22 -19.71
C TRP A 134 -15.81 -8.45 -19.16
N LYS A 135 -17.14 -8.40 -19.00
CA LYS A 135 -17.93 -9.54 -18.51
C LYS A 135 -17.86 -10.74 -19.47
N ASN A 136 -17.94 -10.49 -20.77
CA ASN A 136 -17.81 -11.54 -21.78
C ASN A 136 -16.40 -12.19 -21.76
N ASN A 137 -15.37 -11.39 -21.50
CA ASN A 137 -13.98 -11.86 -21.42
C ASN A 137 -13.67 -12.56 -20.09
N ASN A 138 -14.51 -12.40 -19.05
CA ASN A 138 -14.31 -12.95 -17.70
C ASN A 138 -15.53 -13.75 -17.21
N PRO A 139 -15.95 -14.83 -17.91
CA PRO A 139 -17.18 -15.56 -17.61
C PRO A 139 -17.20 -16.24 -16.23
N GLY A 140 -16.03 -16.43 -15.60
CA GLY A 140 -15.90 -17.06 -14.27
C GLY A 140 -15.73 -16.07 -13.10
N LYS A 141 -15.73 -14.75 -13.34
CA LYS A 141 -15.54 -13.76 -12.29
C LYS A 141 -16.86 -13.13 -11.86
N ASN A 142 -17.09 -13.10 -10.55
CA ASN A 142 -18.21 -12.37 -9.95
C ASN A 142 -17.72 -10.96 -9.58
N GLY A 143 -18.09 -9.95 -10.37
CA GLY A 143 -17.71 -8.56 -10.12
C GLY A 143 -17.81 -7.66 -11.35
N ASN A 144 -17.16 -6.51 -11.27
CA ASN A 144 -16.99 -5.55 -12.37
C ASN A 144 -15.48 -5.30 -12.62
N VAL A 145 -15.14 -4.67 -13.74
CA VAL A 145 -13.77 -4.28 -14.12
C VAL A 145 -13.06 -3.49 -13.02
N ARG A 146 -13.80 -2.69 -12.23
CA ARG A 146 -13.26 -1.89 -11.14
C ARG A 146 -12.83 -2.73 -9.92
N ASP A 147 -13.42 -3.91 -9.71
CA ASP A 147 -13.06 -4.79 -8.59
C ASP A 147 -11.73 -5.51 -8.82
N ASP A 148 -11.36 -5.70 -10.08
CA ASP A 148 -10.07 -6.26 -10.51
C ASP A 148 -8.97 -5.18 -10.70
N ALA A 149 -9.29 -3.90 -10.50
CA ALA A 149 -8.37 -2.79 -10.74
C ALA A 149 -7.39 -2.60 -9.58
N ASN A 150 -6.14 -2.25 -9.89
CA ASN A 150 -5.15 -1.91 -8.86
C ASN A 150 -5.36 -0.49 -8.31
N LEU A 151 -4.66 -0.16 -7.22
CA LEU A 151 -4.82 1.13 -6.53
C LEU A 151 -4.56 2.33 -7.47
N ASN A 152 -3.52 2.25 -8.31
CA ASN A 152 -3.18 3.32 -9.25
C ASN A 152 -4.29 3.51 -10.30
N GLN A 153 -4.85 2.42 -10.83
CA GLN A 153 -5.96 2.46 -11.77
C GLN A 153 -7.21 3.08 -11.13
N LEU A 154 -7.53 2.75 -9.88
CA LEU A 154 -8.66 3.34 -9.15
C LEU A 154 -8.46 4.84 -8.90
N LEU A 155 -7.22 5.27 -8.60
CA LEU A 155 -6.88 6.68 -8.45
C LEU A 155 -7.03 7.46 -9.76
N VAL A 156 -6.51 6.92 -10.87
CA VAL A 156 -6.66 7.51 -12.20
C VAL A 156 -8.14 7.58 -12.60
N LEU A 157 -8.91 6.55 -12.28
CA LEU A 157 -10.36 6.53 -12.50
C LEU A 157 -11.08 7.64 -11.73
N ALA A 158 -10.76 7.82 -10.45
CA ALA A 158 -11.32 8.91 -9.66
C ALA A 158 -10.95 10.29 -10.24
N ASN A 159 -9.73 10.47 -10.74
CA ASN A 159 -9.32 11.71 -11.39
C ASN A 159 -10.03 11.94 -12.74
N MET A 160 -10.29 10.88 -13.50
CA MET A 160 -11.06 10.99 -14.74
C MET A 160 -12.53 11.34 -14.48
N GLU A 161 -13.13 10.86 -13.39
CA GLU A 161 -14.50 11.23 -13.00
C GLU A 161 -14.61 12.76 -12.79
N SER A 162 -13.69 13.35 -12.03
CA SER A 162 -13.68 14.81 -11.79
C SER A 162 -13.34 15.60 -13.06
N TYR A 163 -12.40 15.13 -13.87
CA TYR A 163 -12.08 15.80 -15.13
C TYR A 163 -13.22 15.71 -16.14
N ASN A 164 -13.89 14.56 -16.26
CA ASN A 164 -15.01 14.38 -17.16
C ASN A 164 -16.19 15.30 -16.80
N ALA A 165 -16.44 15.53 -15.51
CA ALA A 165 -17.45 16.50 -15.05
C ALA A 165 -17.18 17.90 -15.63
N ILE A 166 -15.94 18.38 -15.54
CA ILE A 166 -15.52 19.68 -16.11
C ILE A 166 -15.70 19.69 -17.63
N LEU A 167 -15.37 18.59 -18.32
CA LEU A 167 -15.52 18.52 -19.77
C LEU A 167 -16.99 18.52 -20.21
N ILE A 168 -17.88 17.93 -19.40
CA ILE A 168 -19.33 17.95 -19.60
C ILE A 168 -19.85 19.39 -19.46
N GLU A 169 -19.44 20.10 -18.40
CA GLU A 169 -19.80 21.52 -18.17
C GLU A 169 -19.29 22.43 -19.31
N GLN A 170 -18.15 22.08 -19.93
CA GLN A 170 -17.62 22.77 -21.10
C GLN A 170 -18.36 22.44 -22.41
N GLY A 171 -19.39 21.60 -22.36
CA GLY A 171 -20.18 21.21 -23.53
C GLY A 171 -19.42 20.33 -24.53
N LYS A 172 -18.34 19.66 -24.12
CA LYS A 172 -17.57 18.79 -25.02
C LYS A 172 -18.34 17.53 -25.37
N SER A 173 -18.28 17.16 -26.65
CA SER A 173 -18.91 15.93 -27.12
C SER A 173 -18.25 14.69 -26.49
N GLN A 174 -19.01 13.59 -26.38
CA GLN A 174 -18.51 12.36 -25.77
C GLN A 174 -17.25 11.81 -26.47
N SER A 175 -17.16 11.95 -27.79
CA SER A 175 -15.99 11.52 -28.58
C SER A 175 -14.73 12.35 -28.27
N GLU A 176 -14.87 13.67 -28.14
CA GLU A 176 -13.76 14.55 -27.73
C GLU A 176 -13.32 14.24 -26.30
N ARG A 177 -14.29 14.03 -25.40
CA ARG A 177 -14.02 13.67 -24.00
C ARG A 177 -13.23 12.38 -23.90
N LEU A 178 -13.58 11.35 -24.68
CA LEU A 178 -12.86 10.08 -24.69
C LEU A 178 -11.36 10.26 -24.99
N ILE A 179 -11.02 11.07 -26.01
CA ILE A 179 -9.62 11.30 -26.39
C ILE A 179 -8.86 12.00 -25.27
N LEU A 180 -9.46 13.04 -24.68
CA LEU A 180 -8.85 13.79 -23.57
C LEU A 180 -8.66 12.92 -22.33
N LEU A 181 -9.67 12.12 -21.97
CA LEU A 181 -9.63 11.20 -20.85
C LEU A 181 -8.59 10.09 -21.06
N ARG A 182 -8.48 9.55 -22.28
CA ARG A 182 -7.46 8.54 -22.61
C ARG A 182 -6.05 9.10 -22.46
N ASN A 183 -5.81 10.31 -22.96
CA ASN A 183 -4.52 10.97 -22.83
C ASN A 183 -4.17 11.28 -21.36
N LEU A 184 -5.16 11.69 -20.57
CA LEU A 184 -4.99 11.88 -19.13
C LEU A 184 -4.62 10.55 -18.44
N ALA A 185 -5.36 9.48 -18.75
CA ALA A 185 -5.15 8.16 -18.16
C ALA A 185 -3.74 7.62 -18.42
N ILE A 186 -3.28 7.69 -19.68
CA ILE A 186 -1.93 7.26 -20.06
C ILE A 186 -0.88 8.05 -19.27
N ARG A 187 -0.97 9.39 -19.29
CA ARG A 187 -0.01 10.26 -18.60
C ARG A 187 0.08 9.98 -17.10
N GLN A 188 -1.08 9.83 -16.44
CA GLN A 188 -1.10 9.55 -15.01
C GLN A 188 -0.60 8.14 -14.68
N MET A 189 -0.97 7.14 -15.48
CA MET A 189 -0.47 5.77 -15.29
C MET A 189 1.06 5.71 -15.47
N ASP A 190 1.62 6.37 -16.47
CA ASP A 190 3.07 6.43 -16.69
C ASP A 190 3.79 7.07 -15.49
N THR A 191 3.21 8.13 -14.93
CA THR A 191 3.76 8.86 -13.76
C THR A 191 3.69 8.05 -12.47
N LEU A 192 2.67 7.19 -12.31
CA LEU A 192 2.47 6.36 -11.12
C LEU A 192 3.26 5.05 -11.16
N VAL A 193 3.78 4.67 -12.32
CA VAL A 193 4.59 3.47 -12.53
C VAL A 193 6.09 3.79 -12.52
N SER A 194 6.47 5.02 -12.87
CA SER A 194 7.85 5.54 -12.75
C SER A 194 8.28 5.76 -11.30
#